data_AF-A0A0G2E693-F1
#
_entry.id   AF-A0A0G2E693-F1
#
_cell.length_a   1.000
_cell.length_b   1.000
_cell.length_c   1.000
_cell.angle_alpha   90.00
_cell.angle_beta   90.00
_cell.angle_gamma   90.00
#
_symmetry.space_group_name_H-M   'P 1'
#
loop_
_entity.id
_entity.type
_entity.pdbx_description
1 polymer ?
#
loop_
_entity_poly.entity_id
_entity_poly.type
_entity_poly.pdbx_seq_one_letter_code
_entity_poly.pdbx_strand_id
1 'polypeptide(L)'
;MTDDERPFTKDFKDLFATLIVSLPLSPHRVRFSKVDHTFSSEEAVNNLGSLKFSQSNRMPDPKDPSRIVTTTTTTTFSMAKEMARSVCQRFMEARFIEPADGKPIPTFPLKGAIWQLTAKGVHVLHRFCQRNGINASHIIPIIAKDQMQLVILERDTQTDKLSHDRGTVEVIFRRFAGQYGPNIKTTTSSSDSDSLSDYHTGLVGVKMAKERKIFDRVVTNSFTGKAATDWLMDCCTTIDRRETNEMAEMFIKHGLMWAVVEDKVYMHQNPKEIVFQPTKNAIYALTDKGQRLCGWITREKSAGSSETREARPENRNAQPRDSNNNRLNTILQDPALRLLFREFLRFSLCEENLSFYLEIKEFTSNYHAADKAKAFTRPDSVRDTLAAAYGIYNAFLAPGSPCELNIDHSLRNSLASRMTRAVGDEDSMLSSLREVVELFEIAQNSVFKLMSSDSVPKFVKDPRYINVLREHNVDLGLPNGRSFSPAPVVPERSMSRSTRQS
;
A
#
# COMPACT_ATOMS: atom_id res chain seq x y z
N MET A 1 1.96 -3.46 21.04
CA MET A 1 3.18 -3.97 20.36
C MET A 1 2.85 -5.36 19.85
N THR A 2 3.42 -5.75 18.72
CA THR A 2 3.23 -7.11 18.16
C THR A 2 4.03 -8.14 18.96
N ASP A 3 3.86 -9.43 18.63
CA ASP A 3 4.63 -10.56 19.21
C ASP A 3 6.16 -10.32 19.21
N ASP A 4 6.70 -9.61 18.21
CA ASP A 4 8.13 -9.32 18.06
C ASP A 4 8.58 -7.97 18.65
N GLU A 5 7.81 -7.40 19.60
CA GLU A 5 8.04 -6.08 20.23
C GLU A 5 8.06 -4.87 19.28
N ARG A 6 7.81 -5.05 17.98
CA ARG A 6 7.66 -3.94 17.03
C ARG A 6 6.32 -3.21 17.22
N PRO A 7 6.28 -1.88 16.99
CA PRO A 7 5.01 -1.15 16.91
C PRO A 7 4.20 -1.64 15.71
N PHE A 8 2.88 -1.55 15.81
CA PHE A 8 2.01 -1.85 14.67
C PHE A 8 2.35 -0.92 13.51
N THR A 9 2.34 -1.47 12.29
CA THR A 9 2.74 -0.73 11.09
C THR A 9 1.91 0.53 10.87
N LYS A 10 0.62 0.51 11.22
CA LYS A 10 -0.27 1.66 11.13
C LYS A 10 0.15 2.77 12.09
N ASP A 11 0.25 2.47 13.38
CA ASP A 11 0.64 3.45 14.41
C ASP A 11 2.03 4.03 14.16
N PHE A 12 2.95 3.21 13.66
CA PHE A 12 4.29 3.66 13.30
C PHE A 12 4.30 4.69 12.16
N LYS A 13 3.45 4.48 11.14
CA LYS A 13 3.28 5.43 10.02
C LYS A 13 2.55 6.70 10.46
N ASP A 14 1.54 6.57 11.31
CA ASP A 14 0.79 7.71 11.85
C ASP A 14 1.68 8.58 12.74
N LEU A 15 2.53 7.97 13.57
CA LEU A 15 3.54 8.68 14.37
C LEU A 15 4.56 9.42 13.49
N PHE A 16 5.05 8.76 12.44
CA PHE A 16 5.94 9.39 11.45
C PHE A 16 5.29 10.61 10.81
N ALA A 17 4.09 10.45 10.24
CA ALA A 17 3.41 11.54 9.55
C ALA A 17 3.06 12.69 10.50
N THR A 18 2.66 12.38 11.73
CA THR A 18 2.42 13.37 12.80
C THR A 18 3.67 14.21 13.08
N LEU A 19 4.84 13.58 13.20
CA LEU A 19 6.11 14.29 13.37
C LEU A 19 6.41 15.20 12.17
N ILE A 20 6.22 14.72 10.95
CA ILE A 20 6.55 15.54 9.77
C ILE A 20 5.62 16.74 9.63
N VAL A 21 4.33 16.58 9.93
CA VAL A 21 3.36 17.70 9.92
C VAL A 21 3.69 18.74 10.99
N SER A 22 4.18 18.31 12.17
CA SER A 22 4.50 19.22 13.28
C SER A 22 5.84 19.96 13.11
N LEU A 23 6.70 19.53 12.19
CA LEU A 23 7.97 20.17 11.90
C LEU A 23 7.81 21.36 10.94
N PRO A 24 8.62 22.42 11.07
CA PRO A 24 8.57 23.58 10.17
C PRO A 24 9.15 23.28 8.77
N LEU A 25 9.98 22.24 8.64
CA LEU A 25 10.64 21.81 7.39
C LEU A 25 11.37 22.96 6.68
N SER A 26 12.22 23.66 7.42
CA SER A 26 12.97 24.82 6.94
C SER A 26 14.10 24.41 5.99
N PRO A 27 14.56 25.31 5.12
CA PRO A 27 15.62 24.97 4.19
C PRO A 27 17.00 25.06 4.86
N HIS A 28 17.78 23.99 4.76
CA HIS A 28 19.10 23.88 5.37
C HIS A 28 20.21 23.86 4.31
N ARG A 29 21.38 24.42 4.66
CA ARG A 29 22.56 24.35 3.80
C ARG A 29 23.30 23.05 4.08
N VAL A 30 23.45 22.22 3.06
CA VAL A 30 24.18 20.95 3.10
C VAL A 30 25.35 21.06 2.13
N ARG A 31 26.57 21.07 2.67
CA ARG A 31 27.81 21.33 1.91
C ARG A 31 27.73 22.67 1.13
N PHE A 32 27.61 22.61 -0.19
CA PHE A 32 27.56 23.76 -1.09
C PHE A 32 26.17 24.05 -1.66
N SER A 33 25.16 23.24 -1.32
CA SER A 33 23.78 23.40 -1.81
C SER A 33 22.82 23.72 -0.66
N LYS A 34 21.74 24.43 -0.98
CA LYS A 34 20.59 24.64 -0.09
C LYS A 34 19.53 23.61 -0.46
N VAL A 35 19.08 22.83 0.51
CA VAL A 35 18.06 21.80 0.32
C VAL A 35 16.81 22.22 1.09
N ASP A 36 15.72 22.43 0.37
CA ASP A 36 14.43 22.81 0.94
C ASP A 36 13.70 21.59 1.56
N HIS A 37 12.72 21.86 2.41
CA HIS A 37 11.89 20.83 3.08
C HIS A 37 12.70 19.81 3.91
N THR A 38 13.72 20.29 4.62
CA THR A 38 14.60 19.46 5.45
C THR A 38 14.38 19.72 6.93
N PHE A 39 14.89 18.82 7.78
CA PHE A 39 14.90 19.00 9.23
C PHE A 39 16.17 18.43 9.85
N SER A 40 16.55 18.94 11.01
CA SER A 40 17.71 18.47 11.77
C SER A 40 17.36 17.34 12.73
N SER A 41 18.36 16.51 13.09
CA SER A 41 18.19 15.50 14.14
C SER A 41 17.66 16.08 15.46
N GLU A 42 18.08 17.29 15.80
CA GLU A 42 17.71 17.95 17.05
C GLU A 42 16.24 18.37 17.05
N GLU A 43 15.77 18.96 15.94
CA GLU A 43 14.37 19.32 15.78
C GLU A 43 13.46 18.10 15.87
N ALA A 44 13.80 17.00 15.19
CA ALA A 44 13.01 15.78 15.24
C ALA A 44 12.92 15.20 16.65
N VAL A 45 14.06 15.06 17.34
CA VAL A 45 14.11 14.49 18.70
C VAL A 45 13.41 15.39 19.71
N ASN A 46 13.59 16.71 19.63
CA ASN A 46 12.94 17.66 20.53
C ASN A 46 11.42 17.71 20.30
N ASN A 47 10.98 17.67 19.04
CA ASN A 47 9.56 17.66 18.69
C ASN A 47 8.88 16.38 19.18
N LEU A 48 9.50 15.21 18.95
CA LEU A 48 9.01 13.94 19.49
C LEU A 48 8.87 13.96 21.03
N GLY A 49 9.77 14.66 21.73
CA GLY A 49 9.69 14.81 23.18
C GLY A 49 8.44 15.52 23.70
N SER A 50 7.79 16.35 22.87
CA SER A 50 6.58 17.11 23.20
C SER A 50 5.63 17.21 21.99
N LEU A 51 5.41 16.07 21.33
CA LEU A 51 4.70 16.00 20.06
C LEU A 51 3.23 16.37 20.26
N LYS A 52 2.77 17.41 19.57
CA LYS A 52 1.37 17.83 19.58
C LYS A 52 0.74 17.47 18.24
N PHE A 53 -0.21 16.55 18.28
CA PHE A 53 -1.02 16.20 17.12
C PHE A 53 -2.38 16.88 17.23
N SER A 54 -2.65 17.80 16.32
CA SER A 54 -3.94 18.49 16.24
C SER A 54 -4.78 17.91 15.12
N GLN A 55 -5.89 17.26 15.46
CA GLN A 55 -6.90 16.79 14.52
C GLN A 55 -8.06 17.77 14.48
N SER A 56 -8.39 18.29 13.29
CA SER A 56 -9.54 19.18 13.11
C SER A 56 -10.79 18.37 12.75
N ASN A 57 -11.80 18.39 13.61
CA ASN A 57 -13.09 17.75 13.41
C ASN A 57 -14.09 18.81 12.91
N ARG A 58 -14.68 18.61 11.74
CA ARG A 58 -15.67 19.53 11.16
C ARG A 58 -17.06 18.97 11.38
N MET A 59 -17.87 19.67 12.16
CA MET A 59 -19.24 19.26 12.48
C MET A 59 -20.19 20.45 12.24
N PRO A 60 -21.42 20.23 11.76
CA PRO A 60 -22.44 21.28 11.72
C PRO A 60 -22.71 21.79 13.14
N ASP A 61 -22.95 23.09 13.31
CA ASP A 61 -23.31 23.68 14.60
C ASP A 61 -24.62 23.03 15.09
N PRO A 62 -24.67 22.48 16.33
CA PRO A 62 -25.89 21.91 16.90
C PRO A 62 -27.07 22.89 16.92
N LYS A 63 -26.82 24.20 16.92
CA LYS A 63 -27.85 25.25 16.97
C LYS A 63 -28.18 25.85 15.60
N ASP A 64 -27.28 25.70 14.63
CA ASP A 64 -27.46 26.20 13.26
C ASP A 64 -26.82 25.24 12.23
N PRO A 65 -27.60 24.33 11.63
CA PRO A 65 -27.09 23.35 10.67
C PRO A 65 -26.41 23.95 9.42
N SER A 66 -26.58 25.24 9.15
CA SER A 66 -25.92 25.95 8.04
C SER A 66 -24.48 26.38 8.35
N ARG A 67 -24.09 26.37 9.63
CA ARG A 67 -22.75 26.77 10.10
C ARG A 67 -21.90 25.54 10.40
N ILE A 68 -20.65 25.51 9.95
CA ILE A 68 -19.69 24.44 10.27
C ILE A 68 -18.82 24.88 11.45
N VAL A 69 -18.88 24.14 12.56
CA VAL A 69 -17.98 24.26 13.71
C VAL A 69 -16.79 23.35 13.50
N THR A 70 -15.57 23.90 13.58
CA THR A 70 -14.33 23.11 13.54
C THR A 70 -13.78 22.96 14.95
N THR A 71 -13.89 21.76 15.52
CA THR A 71 -13.32 21.41 16.82
C THR A 71 -11.93 20.82 16.60
N THR A 72 -10.89 21.48 17.07
CA THR A 72 -9.51 20.96 16.98
C THR A 72 -9.15 20.21 18.26
N THR A 73 -9.04 18.88 18.20
CA THR A 73 -8.55 18.05 19.31
C THR A 73 -7.04 17.93 19.20
N THR A 74 -6.31 18.43 20.20
CA THR A 74 -4.84 18.31 20.26
C THR A 74 -4.43 17.23 21.26
N THR A 75 -3.93 16.10 20.75
CA THR A 75 -3.33 15.03 21.55
C THR A 75 -1.84 15.29 21.71
N THR A 76 -1.35 15.34 22.95
CA THR A 76 0.09 15.53 23.23
C THR A 76 0.72 14.21 23.63
N PHE A 77 1.77 13.81 22.91
CA PHE A 77 2.61 12.67 23.25
C PHE A 77 3.93 13.20 23.81
N SER A 78 4.41 12.58 24.89
CA SER A 78 5.72 12.88 25.45
C SER A 78 6.56 11.63 25.47
N MET A 79 7.80 11.71 24.98
CA MET A 79 8.75 10.60 25.07
C MET A 79 10.13 11.09 25.51
N ALA A 80 10.87 10.23 26.19
CA ALA A 80 12.24 10.52 26.58
C ALA A 80 13.15 10.63 25.34
N LYS A 81 14.22 11.42 25.45
CA LYS A 81 15.14 11.72 24.35
C LYS A 81 15.72 10.47 23.67
N GLU A 82 16.11 9.47 24.46
CA GLU A 82 16.66 8.20 23.92
C GLU A 82 15.60 7.38 23.19
N MET A 83 14.35 7.41 23.65
CA MET A 83 13.23 6.77 22.97
C MET A 83 12.94 7.46 21.64
N ALA A 84 12.93 8.80 21.62
CA ALA A 84 12.80 9.58 20.38
C ALA A 84 13.92 9.26 19.38
N ARG A 85 15.17 9.12 19.84
CA ARG A 85 16.29 8.68 18.98
C ARG A 85 16.04 7.30 18.38
N SER A 86 15.56 6.36 19.20
CA SER A 86 15.23 4.99 18.74
C SER A 86 14.11 5.00 17.70
N VAL A 87 13.08 5.81 17.89
CA VAL A 87 11.99 6.00 16.92
C VAL A 87 12.53 6.57 15.60
N CYS A 88 13.36 7.61 15.64
CA CYS A 88 14.00 8.17 14.44
C CYS A 88 14.93 7.16 13.74
N GLN A 89 15.65 6.33 14.50
CA GLN A 89 16.44 5.23 13.95
C GLN A 89 15.56 4.26 13.15
N ARG A 90 14.39 3.90 13.68
CA ARG A 90 13.42 3.06 12.97
C ARG A 90 12.86 3.74 11.72
N PHE A 91 12.59 5.05 11.73
CA PHE A 91 12.15 5.77 10.52
C PHE A 91 13.21 5.74 9.41
N MET A 92 14.48 5.84 9.77
CA MET A 92 15.60 5.71 8.84
C MET A 92 15.70 4.29 8.28
N GLU A 93 15.61 3.26 9.13
CA GLU A 93 15.66 1.85 8.72
C GLU A 93 14.47 1.44 7.84
N ALA A 94 13.28 1.97 8.14
CA ALA A 94 12.06 1.82 7.34
C ALA A 94 12.09 2.63 6.03
N ARG A 95 13.19 3.37 5.77
CA ARG A 95 13.42 4.16 4.56
C ARG A 95 12.38 5.27 4.36
N PHE A 96 11.89 5.88 5.44
CA PHE A 96 11.02 7.07 5.36
C PHE A 96 11.82 8.36 5.24
N ILE A 97 13.03 8.38 5.79
CA ILE A 97 13.94 9.52 5.78
C ILE A 97 15.33 9.08 5.32
N GLU A 98 16.05 10.01 4.72
CA GLU A 98 17.42 9.81 4.29
C GLU A 98 18.27 11.05 4.58
N PRO A 99 19.60 10.89 4.77
CA PRO A 99 20.48 12.02 5.00
C PRO A 99 20.56 12.89 3.75
N ALA A 100 20.38 14.20 3.92
CA ALA A 100 20.36 15.17 2.82
C ALA A 100 21.71 15.31 2.10
N ASP A 101 22.80 14.79 2.68
CA ASP A 101 24.13 14.80 2.09
C ASP A 101 24.44 13.54 1.25
N GLY A 102 23.47 12.61 1.17
CA GLY A 102 23.51 11.37 0.42
C GLY A 102 24.45 10.30 0.98
N LYS A 103 25.12 10.53 2.11
CA LYS A 103 26.01 9.53 2.70
C LYS A 103 25.21 8.62 3.63
N PRO A 104 25.25 7.29 3.45
CA PRO A 104 24.53 6.40 4.34
C PRO A 104 25.10 6.51 5.75
N ILE A 105 24.22 6.76 6.73
CA ILE A 105 24.56 6.80 8.14
C ILE A 105 23.92 5.56 8.79
N PRO A 106 24.69 4.70 9.47
CA PRO A 106 24.14 3.47 10.07
C PRO A 106 23.29 3.75 11.31
N THR A 107 23.61 4.83 12.04
CA THR A 107 22.96 5.19 13.30
C THR A 107 22.51 6.64 13.28
N PHE A 108 21.27 6.89 13.66
CA PHE A 108 20.69 8.22 13.77
C PHE A 108 21.43 9.04 14.85
N PRO A 109 22.18 10.09 14.48
CA PRO A 109 22.91 10.89 15.44
C PRO A 109 21.96 11.87 16.12
N LEU A 110 22.23 12.19 17.39
CA LEU A 110 21.42 13.13 18.16
C LEU A 110 21.57 14.59 17.67
N LYS A 111 22.63 14.93 16.94
CA LYS A 111 22.97 16.29 16.51
C LYS A 111 23.64 16.33 15.16
N GLY A 112 23.51 17.46 14.47
CA GLY A 112 24.33 17.82 13.30
C GLY A 112 23.97 17.15 11.96
N ALA A 113 23.13 16.11 11.94
CA ALA A 113 22.63 15.54 10.70
C ALA A 113 21.37 16.26 10.22
N ILE A 114 21.28 16.43 8.90
CA ILE A 114 20.16 17.03 8.19
C ILE A 114 19.49 15.92 7.37
N TRP A 115 18.18 15.85 7.47
CA TRP A 115 17.35 14.79 6.91
C TRP A 115 16.37 15.34 5.89
N GLN A 116 16.09 14.54 4.88
CA GLN A 116 15.03 14.75 3.90
C GLN A 116 14.13 13.53 3.84
N LEU A 117 12.89 13.74 3.36
CA LEU A 117 11.93 12.66 3.16
C LEU A 117 12.29 11.86 1.90
N THR A 118 12.19 10.54 1.97
CA THR A 118 12.25 9.68 0.78
C THR A 118 10.91 9.71 0.05
N ALA A 119 10.85 9.20 -1.19
CA ALA A 119 9.59 9.06 -1.92
C ALA A 119 8.55 8.22 -1.14
N LYS A 120 9.00 7.15 -0.46
CA LYS A 120 8.18 6.33 0.44
C LYS A 120 7.64 7.14 1.62
N GLY A 121 8.50 7.93 2.27
CA GLY A 121 8.11 8.80 3.39
C GLY A 121 7.08 9.85 2.97
N VAL A 122 7.29 10.49 1.82
CA VAL A 122 6.32 11.45 1.24
C VAL A 122 4.98 10.78 0.96
N HIS A 123 4.96 9.56 0.41
CA HIS A 123 3.72 8.85 0.14
C HIS A 123 2.95 8.48 1.41
N VAL A 124 3.66 8.04 2.46
CA VAL A 124 3.05 7.74 3.77
C VAL A 124 2.44 9.01 4.37
N LEU A 125 3.16 10.13 4.31
CA LEU A 125 2.67 11.45 4.73
C LEU A 125 1.44 11.87 3.93
N HIS A 126 1.47 11.71 2.61
CA HIS A 126 0.36 12.07 1.73
C HIS A 126 -0.92 11.32 2.10
N ARG A 127 -0.85 9.99 2.28
CA ARG A 127 -2.01 9.18 2.70
C ARG A 127 -2.52 9.60 4.08
N PHE A 128 -1.62 9.92 5.02
CA PHE A 128 -2.02 10.40 6.33
C PHE A 128 -2.74 11.76 6.28
N CYS A 129 -2.23 12.70 5.47
CA CYS A 129 -2.85 14.01 5.29
C CYS A 129 -4.21 13.90 4.60
N GLN A 130 -4.35 13.05 3.57
CA GLN A 130 -5.63 12.77 2.93
C GLN A 130 -6.66 12.19 3.92
N ARG A 131 -6.25 11.17 4.69
CA ARG A 131 -7.11 10.50 5.68
C ARG A 131 -7.58 11.44 6.79
N ASN A 132 -6.72 12.34 7.25
CA ASN A 132 -7.02 13.25 8.37
C ASN A 132 -7.49 14.64 7.92
N GLY A 133 -7.61 14.91 6.62
CA GLY A 133 -7.97 16.23 6.09
C GLY A 133 -6.98 17.35 6.44
N ILE A 134 -5.70 17.03 6.59
CA ILE A 134 -4.66 17.98 7.01
C ILE A 134 -4.19 18.80 5.80
N ASN A 135 -4.50 20.10 5.80
CA ASN A 135 -4.09 21.06 4.79
C ASN A 135 -3.09 22.07 5.37
N ALA A 136 -1.85 21.64 5.61
CA ALA A 136 -0.78 22.50 6.11
C ALA A 136 0.03 23.11 4.95
N SER A 137 0.22 24.44 4.96
CA SER A 137 0.81 25.19 3.84
C SER A 137 2.24 24.76 3.49
N HIS A 138 3.05 24.35 4.47
CA HIS A 138 4.41 23.86 4.27
C HIS A 138 4.48 22.42 3.74
N ILE A 139 3.39 21.65 3.86
CA ILE A 139 3.33 20.25 3.44
C ILE A 139 2.79 20.10 2.01
N ILE A 140 1.88 20.99 1.58
CA ILE A 140 1.27 20.97 0.23
C ILE A 140 2.32 20.85 -0.90
N PRO A 141 3.42 21.63 -0.92
CA PRO A 141 4.43 21.53 -1.97
C PRO A 141 5.18 20.20 -2.00
N ILE A 142 5.27 19.50 -0.87
CA ILE A 142 5.92 18.20 -0.73
C ILE A 142 5.01 17.11 -1.30
N ILE A 143 3.75 17.12 -0.89
CA ILE A 143 2.72 16.19 -1.37
C ILE A 143 2.48 16.33 -2.87
N ALA A 144 2.49 17.55 -3.41
CA ALA A 144 2.30 17.80 -4.84
C ALA A 144 3.38 17.14 -5.72
N LYS A 145 4.55 16.79 -5.14
CA LYS A 145 5.63 16.08 -5.82
C LYS A 145 5.56 14.56 -5.64
N ASP A 146 4.58 14.04 -4.90
CA ASP A 146 4.42 12.60 -4.69
C ASP A 146 4.07 11.90 -6.01
N GLN A 147 5.00 11.08 -6.49
CA GLN A 147 4.80 10.22 -7.65
C GLN A 147 4.82 8.74 -7.26
N MET A 148 4.94 8.45 -5.96
CA MET A 148 5.20 7.10 -5.48
C MET A 148 3.93 6.27 -5.48
N GLN A 149 4.02 5.06 -6.04
CA GLN A 149 2.97 4.06 -6.00
C GLN A 149 3.41 2.88 -5.14
N LEU A 150 3.30 3.04 -3.82
CA LEU A 150 3.59 1.94 -2.89
C LEU A 150 2.60 0.79 -3.07
N VAL A 151 3.14 -0.44 -3.06
CA VAL A 151 2.36 -1.66 -2.93
C VAL A 151 1.89 -1.77 -1.48
N ILE A 152 0.57 -1.68 -1.28
CA ILE A 152 -0.05 -1.82 0.04
C ILE A 152 -0.22 -3.29 0.34
N LEU A 153 0.68 -3.83 1.15
CA LEU A 153 0.66 -5.24 1.53
C LEU A 153 -0.51 -5.52 2.47
N GLU A 154 -1.23 -6.59 2.19
CA GLU A 154 -2.32 -7.07 3.04
C GLU A 154 -1.75 -7.69 4.32
N ARG A 155 -2.22 -7.18 5.46
CA ARG A 155 -1.77 -7.54 6.80
C ARG A 155 -2.95 -8.05 7.62
N ASP A 156 -2.66 -8.97 8.53
CA ASP A 156 -3.59 -9.35 9.57
C ASP A 156 -3.71 -8.23 10.62
N THR A 157 -4.93 -7.81 10.95
CA THR A 157 -5.15 -6.63 11.80
C THR A 157 -4.82 -6.88 13.27
N GLN A 158 -4.82 -8.13 13.73
CA GLN A 158 -4.54 -8.47 15.12
C GLN A 158 -3.05 -8.71 15.37
N THR A 159 -2.36 -9.33 14.42
CA THR A 159 -0.95 -9.75 14.56
C THR A 159 0.03 -8.85 13.78
N ASP A 160 -0.48 -7.99 12.88
CA ASP A 160 0.29 -7.16 11.94
C ASP A 160 1.19 -7.97 10.98
N LYS A 161 0.99 -9.29 10.87
CA LYS A 161 1.75 -10.20 10.00
C LYS A 161 1.29 -10.08 8.55
N LEU A 162 2.23 -10.26 7.62
CA LEU A 162 1.96 -10.22 6.18
C LEU A 162 1.24 -11.49 5.72
N SER A 163 0.35 -11.35 4.73
CA SER A 163 -0.23 -12.53 4.08
C SER A 163 0.84 -13.27 3.26
N HIS A 164 1.02 -14.56 3.55
CA HIS A 164 1.97 -15.46 2.86
C HIS A 164 1.27 -16.38 1.85
N ASP A 165 0.02 -16.09 1.48
CA ASP A 165 -0.68 -16.88 0.49
C ASP A 165 0.03 -16.77 -0.87
N ARG A 166 0.00 -17.89 -1.61
CA ARG A 166 0.68 -17.99 -2.90
C ARG A 166 0.26 -16.87 -3.86
N GLY A 167 -0.99 -16.44 -3.80
CA GLY A 167 -1.50 -15.45 -4.73
C GLY A 167 -0.99 -14.04 -4.48
N THR A 168 -0.99 -13.62 -3.23
CA THR A 168 -0.44 -12.35 -2.81
C THR A 168 1.04 -12.28 -3.17
N VAL A 169 1.79 -13.35 -2.90
CA VAL A 169 3.21 -13.43 -3.28
C VAL A 169 3.39 -13.30 -4.79
N GLU A 170 2.58 -14.00 -5.60
CA GLU A 170 2.63 -13.90 -7.06
C GLU A 170 2.27 -12.50 -7.59
N VAL A 171 1.32 -11.79 -6.95
CA VAL A 171 0.97 -10.40 -7.33
C VAL A 171 2.10 -9.44 -6.97
N ILE A 172 2.65 -9.53 -5.76
CA ILE A 172 3.80 -8.73 -5.33
C ILE A 172 5.00 -8.99 -6.25
N PHE A 173 5.23 -10.25 -6.62
CA PHE A 173 6.34 -10.61 -7.51
C PHE A 173 6.21 -9.98 -8.90
N ARG A 174 5.00 -9.83 -9.46
CA ARG A 174 4.80 -9.14 -10.74
C ARG A 174 5.22 -7.67 -10.67
N ARG A 175 4.94 -7.00 -9.55
CA ARG A 175 5.43 -5.64 -9.28
C ARG A 175 6.94 -5.63 -9.08
N PHE A 176 7.47 -6.59 -8.31
CA PHE A 176 8.91 -6.76 -8.05
C PHE A 176 9.73 -6.93 -9.32
N ALA A 177 9.32 -7.84 -10.21
CA ALA A 177 10.03 -8.07 -11.47
C ALA A 177 9.87 -6.88 -12.43
N GLY A 178 8.68 -6.27 -12.45
CA GLY A 178 8.33 -5.14 -13.31
C GLY A 178 7.17 -5.48 -14.24
N GLN A 179 6.02 -4.83 -14.04
CA GLN A 179 4.79 -5.14 -14.77
C GLN A 179 4.84 -4.80 -16.27
N TYR A 180 5.71 -3.84 -16.64
CA TYR A 180 5.90 -3.39 -18.03
C TYR A 180 7.20 -3.93 -18.65
N GLY A 181 7.86 -4.87 -17.98
CA GLY A 181 9.14 -5.44 -18.38
C GLY A 181 10.24 -5.26 -17.33
N PRO A 182 11.39 -5.94 -17.51
CA PRO A 182 12.52 -5.89 -16.59
C PRO A 182 13.16 -4.50 -16.53
N ASN A 183 13.54 -4.06 -15.33
CA ASN A 183 14.34 -2.85 -15.13
C ASN A 183 15.83 -3.15 -15.38
N ILE A 184 16.20 -3.31 -16.64
CA ILE A 184 17.56 -3.61 -17.07
C ILE A 184 18.43 -2.37 -16.99
N LYS A 185 19.54 -2.47 -16.25
CA LYS A 185 20.58 -1.44 -16.20
C LYS A 185 21.73 -1.77 -17.16
N THR A 186 22.40 -0.75 -17.67
CA THR A 186 23.42 -0.86 -18.71
C THR A 186 24.68 -1.60 -18.24
N THR A 187 25.05 -1.45 -16.97
CA THR A 187 26.21 -2.11 -16.36
C THR A 187 25.82 -2.80 -15.06
N THR A 188 26.54 -3.86 -14.70
CA THR A 188 26.39 -4.54 -13.39
C THR A 188 26.63 -3.60 -12.22
N SER A 189 27.57 -2.65 -12.34
CA SER A 189 27.80 -1.64 -11.31
C SER A 189 26.59 -0.73 -11.10
N SER A 190 25.86 -0.41 -12.18
CA SER A 190 24.64 0.39 -12.09
C SER A 190 23.44 -0.40 -11.55
N SER A 191 23.35 -1.71 -11.81
CA SER A 191 22.32 -2.56 -11.18
C SER A 191 22.54 -2.72 -9.67
N ASP A 192 23.81 -2.81 -9.27
CA ASP A 192 24.22 -3.10 -7.89
C ASP A 192 24.43 -1.83 -7.04
N SER A 193 24.14 -0.67 -7.62
CA SER A 193 24.22 0.64 -6.96
C SER A 193 23.18 0.77 -5.84
N ASP A 194 23.56 1.40 -4.74
CA ASP A 194 22.68 1.70 -3.60
C ASP A 194 21.88 3.00 -3.78
N SER A 195 21.69 3.47 -5.02
CA SER A 195 20.97 4.71 -5.28
C SER A 195 19.48 4.59 -4.97
N LEU A 196 19.01 5.44 -4.06
CA LEU A 196 17.64 5.46 -3.55
C LEU A 196 16.67 6.17 -4.50
N SER A 197 17.21 7.01 -5.39
CA SER A 197 16.44 7.73 -6.39
C SER A 197 15.87 6.83 -7.48
N ASP A 198 16.40 5.61 -7.66
CA ASP A 198 15.98 4.72 -8.75
C ASP A 198 14.52 4.25 -8.64
N TYR A 199 13.96 4.25 -7.42
CA TYR A 199 12.62 3.72 -7.14
C TYR A 199 11.58 4.81 -6.80
N HIS A 200 11.86 6.07 -7.15
CA HIS A 200 11.04 7.23 -6.75
C HIS A 200 9.55 7.17 -7.17
N THR A 201 9.20 6.40 -8.20
CA THR A 201 7.79 6.18 -8.62
C THR A 201 7.18 4.91 -8.06
N GLY A 202 7.98 3.94 -7.60
CA GLY A 202 7.50 2.60 -7.21
C GLY A 202 6.96 1.75 -8.37
N LEU A 203 7.00 2.24 -9.61
CA LEU A 203 6.45 1.54 -10.78
C LEU A 203 7.46 0.66 -11.52
N VAL A 204 8.75 0.90 -11.29
CA VAL A 204 9.82 0.12 -11.90
C VAL A 204 10.13 -1.11 -11.04
N GLY A 205 10.40 -2.23 -11.70
CA GLY A 205 10.86 -3.44 -11.02
C GLY A 205 12.26 -3.30 -10.43
N VAL A 206 12.69 -4.34 -9.73
CA VAL A 206 14.05 -4.45 -9.19
C VAL A 206 15.09 -4.28 -10.29
N LYS A 207 16.16 -3.55 -9.97
CA LYS A 207 17.27 -3.36 -10.89
C LYS A 207 17.93 -4.69 -11.25
N MET A 208 18.04 -4.96 -12.54
CA MET A 208 18.62 -6.18 -13.07
C MET A 208 19.81 -5.88 -13.98
N ALA A 209 20.84 -6.69 -13.89
CA ALA A 209 21.91 -6.74 -14.87
C ALA A 209 21.46 -7.62 -16.05
N LYS A 210 21.56 -7.08 -17.26
CA LYS A 210 21.20 -7.79 -18.50
C LYS A 210 21.93 -9.12 -18.60
N GLU A 211 23.25 -9.08 -18.40
CA GLU A 211 24.16 -10.22 -18.47
C GLU A 211 25.18 -10.08 -17.35
N ARG A 212 25.34 -11.13 -16.55
CA ARG A 212 26.36 -11.23 -15.51
C ARG A 212 27.14 -12.51 -15.73
N LYS A 213 28.46 -12.38 -15.94
CA LYS A 213 29.35 -13.53 -16.03
C LYS A 213 29.69 -14.00 -14.60
N ILE A 214 29.28 -15.21 -14.27
CA ILE A 214 29.54 -15.85 -12.98
C ILE A 214 30.26 -17.17 -13.30
N PHE A 215 31.54 -17.25 -12.93
CA PHE A 215 32.42 -18.34 -13.33
C PHE A 215 32.38 -18.53 -14.87
N ASP A 216 31.96 -19.70 -15.34
CA ASP A 216 31.83 -20.04 -16.77
C ASP A 216 30.42 -19.85 -17.34
N ARG A 217 29.46 -19.35 -16.55
CA ARG A 217 28.08 -19.16 -16.98
C ARG A 217 27.73 -17.68 -17.11
N VAL A 218 27.04 -17.33 -18.19
CA VAL A 218 26.41 -16.02 -18.34
C VAL A 218 24.97 -16.15 -17.87
N VAL A 219 24.62 -15.38 -16.84
CA VAL A 219 23.27 -15.35 -16.28
C VAL A 219 22.61 -14.04 -16.69
N THR A 220 21.43 -14.15 -17.28
CA THR A 220 20.64 -12.99 -17.71
C THR A 220 19.67 -12.54 -16.62
N ASN A 221 19.29 -11.26 -16.63
CA ASN A 221 18.30 -10.68 -15.73
C ASN A 221 18.60 -10.98 -14.24
N SER A 222 19.88 -10.83 -13.86
CA SER A 222 20.35 -11.12 -12.50
C SER A 222 20.31 -9.89 -11.60
N PHE A 223 20.14 -10.10 -10.30
CA PHE A 223 20.14 -9.04 -9.28
C PHE A 223 20.72 -9.56 -7.97
N THR A 224 21.14 -8.67 -7.08
CA THR A 224 21.69 -9.05 -5.77
C THR A 224 20.59 -9.27 -4.74
N GLY A 225 20.83 -10.08 -3.71
CA GLY A 225 19.89 -10.23 -2.59
C GLY A 225 19.62 -8.92 -1.87
N LYS A 226 20.64 -8.07 -1.75
CA LYS A 226 20.46 -6.69 -1.25
C LYS A 226 19.50 -5.89 -2.12
N ALA A 227 19.66 -5.90 -3.45
CA ALA A 227 18.77 -5.16 -4.35
C ALA A 227 17.32 -5.61 -4.26
N ALA A 228 17.09 -6.91 -4.04
CA ALA A 228 15.76 -7.46 -3.82
C ALA A 228 15.12 -6.94 -2.53
N THR A 229 15.90 -6.95 -1.44
CA THR A 229 15.50 -6.43 -0.12
C THR A 229 15.20 -4.93 -0.18
N ASP A 230 16.06 -4.16 -0.85
CA ASP A 230 15.90 -2.71 -1.00
C ASP A 230 14.64 -2.37 -1.81
N TRP A 231 14.35 -3.10 -2.89
CA TRP A 231 13.12 -2.90 -3.65
C TRP A 231 11.88 -3.18 -2.78
N LEU A 232 11.88 -4.29 -2.03
CA LEU A 232 10.78 -4.65 -1.13
C LEU A 232 10.62 -3.63 0.00
N MET A 233 11.71 -3.01 0.46
CA MET A 233 11.65 -1.95 1.45
C MET A 233 11.14 -0.63 0.85
N ASP A 234 11.67 -0.21 -0.29
CA ASP A 234 11.38 1.11 -0.86
C ASP A 234 10.01 1.15 -1.56
N CYS A 235 9.58 0.07 -2.22
CA CYS A 235 8.37 0.03 -3.05
C CYS A 235 7.13 -0.57 -2.36
N CYS A 236 7.27 -1.14 -1.15
CA CYS A 236 6.15 -1.72 -0.42
C CYS A 236 5.90 -1.01 0.92
N THR A 237 4.78 -1.33 1.57
CA THR A 237 4.42 -0.80 2.89
C THR A 237 5.13 -1.48 4.08
N THR A 238 6.19 -2.25 3.83
CA THR A 238 7.05 -2.87 4.85
C THR A 238 7.73 -1.82 5.71
N ILE A 239 8.07 -2.15 6.95
CA ILE A 239 8.78 -1.23 7.86
C ILE A 239 10.03 -1.87 8.48
N ASP A 240 10.16 -3.19 8.39
CA ASP A 240 11.29 -3.96 8.91
C ASP A 240 11.93 -4.78 7.77
N ARG A 241 13.26 -4.93 7.82
CA ARG A 241 14.00 -5.78 6.87
C ARG A 241 13.65 -7.26 7.03
N ARG A 242 13.22 -7.69 8.21
CA ARG A 242 12.75 -9.06 8.44
C ARG A 242 11.59 -9.40 7.51
N GLU A 243 10.60 -8.50 7.42
CA GLU A 243 9.45 -8.65 6.52
C GLU A 243 9.87 -8.74 5.05
N THR A 244 10.89 -7.97 4.65
CA THR A 244 11.42 -8.04 3.28
C THR A 244 12.15 -9.34 3.00
N ASN A 245 12.88 -9.88 3.98
CA ASN A 245 13.56 -11.17 3.86
C ASN A 245 12.55 -12.32 3.78
N GLU A 246 11.53 -12.31 4.63
CA GLU A 246 10.43 -13.30 4.60
C GLU A 246 9.73 -13.31 3.24
N MET A 247 9.39 -12.14 2.70
CA MET A 247 8.76 -12.04 1.38
C MET A 247 9.69 -12.53 0.25
N ALA A 248 10.97 -12.19 0.30
CA ALA A 248 11.96 -12.66 -0.67
C ALA A 248 12.16 -14.18 -0.61
N GLU A 249 12.17 -14.76 0.59
CA GLU A 249 12.20 -16.20 0.81
C GLU A 249 10.97 -16.88 0.19
N MET A 250 9.78 -16.27 0.30
CA MET A 250 8.58 -16.80 -0.34
C MET A 250 8.68 -16.81 -1.87
N PHE A 251 9.38 -15.83 -2.49
CA PHE A 251 9.63 -15.87 -3.93
C PHE A 251 10.46 -17.09 -4.35
N ILE A 252 11.43 -17.49 -3.53
CA ILE A 252 12.25 -18.69 -3.77
C ILE A 252 11.43 -19.96 -3.52
N LYS A 253 10.71 -20.05 -2.40
CA LYS A 253 9.86 -21.22 -2.05
C LYS A 253 8.79 -21.49 -3.09
N HIS A 254 8.23 -20.45 -3.72
CA HIS A 254 7.28 -20.61 -4.82
C HIS A 254 7.94 -20.80 -6.19
N GLY A 255 9.27 -20.86 -6.26
CA GLY A 255 10.03 -21.12 -7.47
C GLY A 255 9.94 -19.99 -8.50
N LEU A 256 9.77 -18.74 -8.06
CA LEU A 256 9.70 -17.55 -8.92
C LEU A 256 11.09 -16.99 -9.21
N MET A 257 12.02 -17.15 -8.28
CA MET A 257 13.45 -16.85 -8.43
C MET A 257 14.29 -17.97 -7.82
N TRP A 258 15.57 -18.02 -8.16
CA TRP A 258 16.52 -19.00 -7.65
C TRP A 258 17.86 -18.37 -7.32
N ALA A 259 18.59 -18.96 -6.36
CA ALA A 259 19.91 -18.52 -5.94
C ALA A 259 20.97 -19.02 -6.92
N VAL A 260 21.59 -18.08 -7.65
CA VAL A 260 22.69 -18.35 -8.59
C VAL A 260 24.00 -18.48 -7.85
N VAL A 261 24.22 -17.59 -6.88
CA VAL A 261 25.38 -17.58 -5.99
C VAL A 261 24.84 -17.36 -4.58
N GLU A 262 25.20 -18.28 -3.68
CA GLU A 262 24.84 -18.22 -2.27
C GLU A 262 25.98 -17.59 -1.46
N ASP A 263 25.63 -16.74 -0.50
CA ASP A 263 26.59 -16.18 0.44
C ASP A 263 26.76 -17.11 1.64
N LYS A 264 27.70 -18.05 1.53
CA LYS A 264 27.98 -19.02 2.59
C LYS A 264 28.37 -18.34 3.90
N VAL A 265 29.09 -17.22 3.87
CA VAL A 265 29.51 -16.53 5.10
C VAL A 265 28.29 -16.06 5.88
N TYR A 266 27.33 -15.46 5.18
CA TYR A 266 26.07 -15.04 5.77
C TYR A 266 25.28 -16.22 6.35
N MET A 267 25.20 -17.35 5.63
CA MET A 267 24.48 -18.54 6.09
C MET A 267 25.09 -19.15 7.37
N HIS A 268 26.42 -19.13 7.51
CA HIS A 268 27.07 -19.60 8.74
C HIS A 268 26.80 -18.67 9.93
N GLN A 269 26.71 -17.36 9.69
CA GLN A 269 26.42 -16.37 10.73
C GLN A 269 24.94 -16.36 11.14
N ASN A 270 24.04 -16.69 10.21
CA ASN A 270 22.59 -16.66 10.42
C ASN A 270 21.95 -18.01 10.05
N PRO A 271 22.07 -19.05 10.91
CA PRO A 271 21.58 -20.40 10.59
C PRO A 271 20.06 -20.50 10.38
N LYS A 272 19.29 -19.47 10.77
CA LYS A 272 17.84 -19.39 10.57
C LYS A 272 17.44 -18.79 9.21
N GLU A 273 18.33 -18.06 8.55
CA GLU A 273 18.08 -17.33 7.30
C GLU A 273 18.89 -17.92 6.14
N ILE A 274 18.72 -19.24 5.92
CA ILE A 274 19.50 -19.99 4.91
C ILE A 274 18.88 -19.97 3.52
N VAL A 275 17.58 -19.67 3.40
CA VAL A 275 16.88 -19.76 2.11
C VAL A 275 17.13 -18.52 1.25
N PHE A 276 17.20 -17.35 1.88
CA PHE A 276 17.46 -16.08 1.22
C PHE A 276 18.56 -15.31 1.96
N GLN A 277 19.50 -14.72 1.22
CA GLN A 277 20.61 -13.95 1.76
C GLN A 277 20.51 -12.50 1.26
N PRO A 278 20.20 -11.52 2.14
CA PRO A 278 20.03 -10.11 1.79
C PRO A 278 21.38 -9.38 1.60
N THR A 279 22.35 -10.00 0.90
CA THR A 279 23.71 -9.46 0.73
C THR A 279 23.99 -9.06 -0.71
N LYS A 280 25.07 -8.29 -0.91
CA LYS A 280 25.58 -7.96 -2.25
C LYS A 280 26.28 -9.14 -2.94
N ASN A 281 26.72 -10.12 -2.15
CA ASN A 281 27.45 -11.29 -2.64
C ASN A 281 26.50 -12.39 -3.15
N ALA A 282 25.30 -12.45 -2.57
CA ALA A 282 24.26 -13.36 -3.03
C ALA A 282 23.62 -12.84 -4.33
N ILE A 283 23.62 -13.67 -5.37
CA ILE A 283 23.08 -13.33 -6.68
C ILE A 283 21.88 -14.21 -6.98
N TYR A 284 20.79 -13.60 -7.43
CA TYR A 284 19.54 -14.25 -7.80
C TYR A 284 19.19 -13.95 -9.25
N ALA A 285 18.41 -14.85 -9.85
CA ALA A 285 17.81 -14.68 -11.17
C ALA A 285 16.38 -15.22 -11.18
N LEU A 286 15.57 -14.71 -12.11
CA LEU A 286 14.20 -15.19 -12.28
C LEU A 286 14.20 -16.57 -12.93
N THR A 287 13.33 -17.45 -12.43
CA THR A 287 13.07 -18.73 -13.10
C THR A 287 12.17 -18.52 -14.31
N ASP A 288 12.10 -19.50 -15.22
CA ASP A 288 11.13 -19.49 -16.33
C ASP A 288 9.70 -19.33 -15.82
N LYS A 289 9.38 -19.92 -14.67
CA LYS A 289 8.08 -19.77 -14.02
C LYS A 289 7.83 -18.30 -13.63
N GLY A 290 8.80 -17.64 -12.99
CA GLY A 290 8.70 -16.23 -12.61
C GLY A 290 8.58 -15.30 -13.82
N GLN A 291 9.35 -15.57 -14.88
CA GLN A 291 9.28 -14.78 -16.12
C GLN A 291 7.93 -14.95 -16.85
N ARG A 292 7.38 -16.16 -16.88
CA ARG A 292 6.03 -16.43 -17.42
C ARG A 292 4.95 -15.73 -16.60
N LEU A 293 5.05 -15.76 -15.27
CA LEU A 293 4.12 -15.08 -14.36
C LEU A 293 4.04 -13.57 -14.64
N CYS A 294 5.17 -12.96 -14.99
CA CYS A 294 5.28 -11.55 -15.34
C CYS A 294 4.96 -11.26 -16.81
N GLY A 295 4.61 -12.26 -17.61
CA GLY A 295 4.29 -12.12 -19.03
C GLY A 295 5.51 -11.81 -19.92
N TRP A 296 6.74 -12.03 -19.45
CA TRP A 296 7.96 -11.73 -20.21
C TRP A 296 8.25 -12.80 -21.26
N ILE A 297 7.93 -14.05 -20.96
CA ILE A 297 8.03 -15.17 -21.89
C ILE A 297 6.61 -15.57 -22.29
N THR A 298 6.36 -15.64 -23.60
CA THR A 298 5.09 -16.14 -24.13
C THR A 298 4.94 -17.62 -23.75
N ARG A 299 3.75 -18.04 -23.31
CA ARG A 299 3.49 -19.49 -23.15
C ARG A 299 3.70 -20.14 -24.52
N GLU A 300 4.69 -21.02 -24.63
CA GLU A 300 4.70 -21.97 -25.76
C GLU A 300 3.39 -22.73 -25.67
N LYS A 301 2.53 -22.58 -26.70
CA LYS A 301 1.45 -23.54 -26.89
C LYS A 301 2.15 -24.89 -26.96
N SER A 302 1.88 -25.78 -26.02
CA SER A 302 2.34 -27.15 -26.08
C SER A 302 1.93 -27.72 -27.44
N ALA A 303 2.87 -27.76 -28.38
CA ALA A 303 2.73 -28.40 -29.66
C ALA A 303 2.83 -29.91 -29.40
N GLY A 304 1.76 -30.50 -28.89
CA GLY A 304 1.82 -31.89 -28.44
C GLY A 304 0.66 -32.37 -27.58
N SER A 305 -0.58 -32.03 -27.93
CA SER A 305 -1.72 -32.90 -27.63
C SER A 305 -2.86 -32.57 -28.61
N SER A 306 -2.79 -33.18 -29.78
CA SER A 306 -3.96 -33.42 -30.61
C SER A 306 -4.87 -34.40 -29.87
N GLU A 307 -5.58 -33.92 -28.85
CA GLU A 307 -6.75 -34.61 -28.35
C GLU A 307 -7.97 -34.04 -29.07
N THR A 308 -8.51 -34.88 -29.95
CA THR A 308 -9.81 -34.75 -30.60
C THR A 308 -10.89 -34.64 -29.52
N ARG A 309 -11.15 -33.43 -29.01
CA ARG A 309 -12.33 -33.18 -28.18
C ARG A 309 -13.52 -33.02 -29.09
N GLU A 310 -14.27 -34.11 -29.21
CA GLU A 310 -15.61 -34.15 -29.78
C GLU A 310 -16.45 -32.98 -29.26
N ALA A 311 -17.06 -32.24 -30.18
CA ALA A 311 -17.98 -31.17 -29.89
C ALA A 311 -19.22 -31.74 -29.18
N ARG A 312 -19.28 -31.60 -27.86
CA ARG A 312 -20.55 -31.73 -27.14
C ARG A 312 -21.47 -30.57 -27.53
N PRO A 313 -22.75 -30.81 -27.83
CA PRO A 313 -23.66 -29.75 -28.24
C PRO A 313 -23.80 -28.70 -27.13
N GLU A 314 -23.62 -27.43 -27.52
CA GLU A 314 -23.77 -26.26 -26.67
C GLU A 314 -25.19 -26.20 -26.10
N ASN A 315 -25.36 -26.58 -24.83
CA ASN A 315 -26.52 -26.16 -24.08
C ASN A 315 -26.30 -24.70 -23.65
N ARG A 316 -26.69 -23.74 -24.51
CA ARG A 316 -26.51 -22.28 -24.33
C ARG A 316 -27.24 -21.65 -23.14
N ASN A 317 -27.83 -22.44 -22.25
CA ASN A 317 -28.73 -21.95 -21.19
C ASN A 317 -28.34 -22.38 -19.77
N ALA A 318 -27.05 -22.37 -19.42
CA ALA A 318 -26.63 -22.44 -18.02
C ALA A 318 -25.20 -21.92 -17.79
N GLN A 319 -24.94 -20.63 -18.01
CA GLN A 319 -23.91 -19.97 -17.19
C GLN A 319 -24.60 -19.61 -15.87
N PRO A 320 -24.15 -20.10 -14.70
CA PRO A 320 -24.54 -19.48 -13.46
C PRO A 320 -24.02 -18.05 -13.56
N ARG A 321 -24.92 -17.07 -13.73
CA ARG A 321 -24.58 -15.67 -13.55
C ARG A 321 -24.23 -15.52 -12.08
N ASP A 322 -22.98 -15.79 -11.73
CA ASP A 322 -22.50 -15.40 -10.41
C ASP A 322 -22.68 -13.90 -10.30
N SER A 323 -23.60 -13.52 -9.42
CA SER A 323 -23.93 -12.13 -9.16
C SER A 323 -22.65 -11.38 -8.84
N ASN A 324 -22.50 -10.14 -9.32
CA ASN A 324 -21.34 -9.33 -8.98
C ASN A 324 -21.14 -9.20 -7.46
N ASN A 325 -22.21 -9.39 -6.68
CA ASN A 325 -22.15 -9.49 -5.22
C ASN A 325 -21.31 -10.69 -4.76
N ASN A 326 -21.51 -11.88 -5.34
CA ASN A 326 -20.72 -13.06 -5.02
C ASN A 326 -19.25 -12.85 -5.40
N ARG A 327 -19.02 -12.27 -6.60
CA ARG A 327 -17.67 -11.93 -7.07
C ARG A 327 -16.97 -10.96 -6.13
N LEU A 328 -17.66 -9.91 -5.68
CA LEU A 328 -17.12 -8.97 -4.72
C LEU A 328 -16.81 -9.65 -3.38
N ASN A 329 -17.68 -10.53 -2.90
CA ASN A 329 -17.41 -11.30 -1.68
C ASN A 329 -16.15 -12.17 -1.81
N THR A 330 -15.96 -12.84 -2.94
CA THR A 330 -14.72 -13.59 -3.22
C THR A 330 -13.50 -12.68 -3.23
N ILE A 331 -13.57 -11.55 -3.95
CA ILE A 331 -12.48 -10.56 -4.00
C ILE A 331 -12.14 -10.02 -2.60
N LEU A 332 -13.14 -9.80 -1.75
CA LEU A 332 -12.95 -9.27 -0.41
C LEU A 332 -12.42 -10.32 0.58
N GLN A 333 -12.61 -11.61 0.33
CA GLN A 333 -12.11 -12.69 1.19
C GLN A 333 -10.68 -13.11 0.84
N ASP A 334 -10.32 -13.06 -0.45
CA ASP A 334 -9.00 -13.42 -0.95
C ASP A 334 -8.03 -12.21 -0.90
N PRO A 335 -6.91 -12.27 -0.15
CA PRO A 335 -5.95 -11.17 -0.05
C PRO A 335 -5.31 -10.78 -1.39
N ALA A 336 -5.04 -11.75 -2.28
CA ALA A 336 -4.42 -11.50 -3.57
C ALA A 336 -5.38 -10.73 -4.50
N LEU A 337 -6.65 -11.14 -4.53
CA LEU A 337 -7.68 -10.44 -5.29
C LEU A 337 -7.96 -9.06 -4.71
N ARG A 338 -7.97 -8.92 -3.38
CA ARG A 338 -8.14 -7.63 -2.72
C ARG A 338 -7.02 -6.67 -3.07
N LEU A 339 -5.77 -7.13 -3.11
CA LEU A 339 -4.61 -6.35 -3.52
C LEU A 339 -4.77 -5.84 -4.96
N LEU A 340 -5.13 -6.72 -5.91
CA LEU A 340 -5.35 -6.36 -7.31
C LEU A 340 -6.52 -5.38 -7.48
N PHE A 341 -7.62 -5.63 -6.77
CA PHE A 341 -8.80 -4.79 -6.81
C PHE A 341 -8.54 -3.40 -6.23
N ARG A 342 -7.75 -3.31 -5.16
CA ARG A 342 -7.29 -2.03 -4.60
C ARG A 342 -6.50 -1.22 -5.62
N GLU A 343 -5.55 -1.84 -6.31
CA GLU A 343 -4.80 -1.15 -7.37
C GLU A 343 -5.73 -0.65 -8.48
N PHE A 344 -6.70 -1.46 -8.91
CA PHE A 344 -7.69 -1.06 -9.90
C PHE A 344 -8.52 0.15 -9.46
N LEU A 345 -9.01 0.15 -8.22
CA LEU A 345 -9.78 1.26 -7.66
C LEU A 345 -8.92 2.52 -7.52
N ARG A 346 -7.64 2.39 -7.18
CA ARG A 346 -6.70 3.51 -7.15
C ARG A 346 -6.54 4.15 -8.53
N PHE A 347 -6.40 3.36 -9.59
CA PHE A 347 -6.36 3.89 -10.97
C PHE A 347 -7.69 4.52 -11.39
N SER A 348 -8.80 4.05 -10.85
CA SER A 348 -10.14 4.58 -11.11
C SER A 348 -10.52 5.74 -10.19
N LEU A 349 -9.58 6.20 -9.34
CA LEU A 349 -9.76 7.27 -8.36
C LEU A 349 -10.95 7.03 -7.40
N CYS A 350 -11.11 5.79 -6.96
CA CYS A 350 -12.20 5.38 -6.08
C CYS A 350 -11.77 4.33 -5.02
N GLU A 351 -10.49 4.35 -4.63
CA GLU A 351 -9.87 3.47 -3.62
C GLU A 351 -10.50 3.63 -2.23
N GLU A 352 -11.02 4.82 -1.93
CA GLU A 352 -11.67 5.16 -0.67
C GLU A 352 -12.87 4.25 -0.37
N ASN A 353 -13.58 3.75 -1.40
CA ASN A 353 -14.70 2.83 -1.23
C ASN A 353 -14.27 1.50 -0.58
N LEU A 354 -13.16 0.91 -1.05
CA LEU A 354 -12.64 -0.33 -0.48
C LEU A 354 -12.04 -0.09 0.89
N SER A 355 -11.33 1.04 1.06
CA SER A 355 -10.72 1.41 2.34
C SER A 355 -11.78 1.57 3.43
N PHE A 356 -12.84 2.34 3.14
CA PHE A 356 -13.99 2.49 4.04
C PHE A 356 -14.65 1.14 4.35
N TYR A 357 -14.93 0.32 3.33
CA TYR A 357 -15.59 -0.97 3.55
C TYR A 357 -14.82 -1.87 4.51
N LEU A 358 -13.48 -1.94 4.36
CA LEU A 358 -12.62 -2.74 5.22
C LEU A 358 -12.54 -2.16 6.64
N GLU A 359 -12.38 -0.85 6.78
CA GLU A 359 -12.32 -0.19 8.09
C GLU A 359 -13.63 -0.33 8.87
N ILE A 360 -14.78 -0.19 8.21
CA ILE A 360 -16.08 -0.44 8.87
C ILE A 360 -16.24 -1.91 9.23
N LYS A 361 -15.80 -2.85 8.38
CA LYS A 361 -15.87 -4.30 8.67
C LYS A 361 -15.05 -4.64 9.93
N GLU A 362 -13.86 -4.09 10.04
CA GLU A 362 -13.01 -4.26 11.21
C GLU A 362 -13.64 -3.62 12.44
N PHE A 363 -14.11 -2.37 12.32
CA PHE A 363 -14.76 -1.65 13.39
C PHE A 363 -16.00 -2.38 13.94
N THR A 364 -16.90 -2.83 13.07
CA THR A 364 -18.11 -3.56 13.49
C THR A 364 -17.77 -4.93 14.09
N SER A 365 -16.78 -5.64 13.53
CA SER A 365 -16.29 -6.88 14.13
C SER A 365 -15.76 -6.67 15.55
N ASN A 366 -14.94 -5.63 15.75
CA ASN A 366 -14.40 -5.28 17.06
C ASN A 366 -15.49 -4.83 18.04
N TYR A 367 -16.46 -4.05 17.56
CA TYR A 367 -17.63 -3.64 18.33
C TYR A 367 -18.44 -4.84 18.81
N HIS A 368 -18.80 -5.77 17.91
CA HIS A 368 -19.58 -6.96 18.25
C HIS A 368 -18.82 -7.92 19.17
N ALA A 369 -17.51 -8.02 19.03
CA ALA A 369 -16.67 -8.78 19.96
C ALA A 369 -16.65 -8.14 21.37
N ALA A 370 -16.52 -6.81 21.43
CA ALA A 370 -16.54 -6.05 22.68
C ALA A 370 -17.92 -6.11 23.37
N ASP A 371 -19.02 -6.05 22.60
CA ASP A 371 -20.38 -6.17 23.12
C ASP A 371 -20.61 -7.56 23.73
N LYS A 372 -20.20 -8.63 23.02
CA LYS A 372 -20.24 -10.02 23.52
C LYS A 372 -19.42 -10.21 24.78
N ALA A 373 -18.26 -9.55 24.86
CA ALA A 373 -17.40 -9.55 26.05
C ALA A 373 -17.90 -8.64 27.19
N LYS A 374 -19.04 -7.95 27.01
CA LYS A 374 -19.60 -6.97 27.96
C LYS A 374 -18.61 -5.84 28.31
N ALA A 375 -17.73 -5.49 27.38
CA ALA A 375 -16.69 -4.47 27.60
C ALA A 375 -17.28 -3.06 27.78
N PHE A 376 -18.47 -2.80 27.21
CA PHE A 376 -19.19 -1.53 27.30
C PHE A 376 -19.84 -1.24 28.65
N THR A 377 -19.64 -2.11 29.64
CA THR A 377 -19.88 -1.77 31.05
C THR A 377 -18.91 -0.71 31.56
N ARG A 378 -17.74 -0.58 30.92
CA ARG A 378 -16.75 0.46 31.23
C ARG A 378 -16.98 1.67 30.32
N PRO A 379 -17.18 2.88 30.88
CA PRO A 379 -17.43 4.09 30.08
C PRO A 379 -16.24 4.42 29.16
N ASP A 380 -15.01 4.16 29.59
CA ASP A 380 -13.82 4.38 28.77
C ASP A 380 -13.84 3.55 27.48
N SER A 381 -14.29 2.30 27.53
CA SER A 381 -14.40 1.45 26.34
C SER A 381 -15.45 1.97 25.34
N VAL A 382 -16.52 2.60 25.83
CA VAL A 382 -17.50 3.28 24.99
C VAL A 382 -16.88 4.51 24.34
N ARG A 383 -16.16 5.33 25.11
CA ARG A 383 -15.48 6.56 24.62
C ARG A 383 -14.42 6.24 23.57
N ASP A 384 -13.59 5.22 23.80
CA ASP A 384 -12.56 4.80 22.86
C ASP A 384 -13.16 4.29 21.54
N THR A 385 -14.23 3.49 21.62
CA THR A 385 -14.92 2.98 20.42
C THR A 385 -15.61 4.11 19.67
N LEU A 386 -16.22 5.05 20.39
CA LEU A 386 -16.83 6.23 19.77
C LEU A 386 -15.78 7.14 19.11
N ALA A 387 -14.61 7.32 19.74
CA ALA A 387 -13.48 8.04 19.14
C ALA A 387 -13.00 7.39 17.84
N ALA A 388 -12.94 6.05 17.79
CA ALA A 388 -12.66 5.32 16.55
C ALA A 388 -13.74 5.57 15.47
N ALA A 389 -15.01 5.60 15.85
CA ALA A 389 -16.11 5.94 14.95
C ALA A 389 -16.00 7.38 14.39
N TYR A 390 -15.63 8.37 15.22
CA TYR A 390 -15.34 9.73 14.77
C TYR A 390 -14.19 9.77 13.77
N GLY A 391 -13.14 8.99 13.99
CA GLY A 391 -12.03 8.87 13.05
C GLY A 391 -12.49 8.43 11.66
N ILE A 392 -13.35 7.41 11.59
CA ILE A 392 -13.89 6.90 10.31
C ILE A 392 -14.84 7.91 9.67
N TYR A 393 -15.72 8.53 10.46
CA TYR A 393 -16.63 9.56 9.97
C TYR A 393 -15.87 10.74 9.36
N ASN A 394 -14.89 11.29 10.07
CA ASN A 394 -14.10 12.42 9.59
C ASN A 394 -13.28 12.06 8.35
N ALA A 395 -12.78 10.82 8.26
CA ALA A 395 -12.01 10.35 7.12
C ALA A 395 -12.85 10.15 5.85
N PHE A 396 -14.09 9.65 5.94
CA PHE A 396 -14.82 9.20 4.74
C PHE A 396 -16.22 9.82 4.54
N LEU A 397 -16.82 10.37 5.59
CA LEU A 397 -18.25 10.75 5.60
C LEU A 397 -18.46 12.24 5.87
N ALA A 398 -17.51 12.91 6.51
CA ALA A 398 -17.59 14.33 6.80
C ALA A 398 -17.56 15.16 5.50
N PRO A 399 -18.37 16.24 5.41
CA PRO A 399 -18.38 17.11 4.24
C PRO A 399 -17.01 17.72 3.95
N GLY A 400 -16.57 17.61 2.69
CA GLY A 400 -15.28 18.14 2.26
C GLY A 400 -14.08 17.31 2.73
N SER A 401 -14.32 16.06 3.15
CA SER A 401 -13.22 15.11 3.33
C SER A 401 -12.53 14.84 1.99
N PRO A 402 -11.19 14.72 1.95
CA PRO A 402 -10.47 14.30 0.74
C PRO A 402 -10.87 12.91 0.24
N CYS A 403 -11.41 12.06 1.12
CA CYS A 403 -11.86 10.70 0.82
C CYS A 403 -13.39 10.57 0.94
N GLU A 404 -14.13 11.64 0.68
CA GLU A 404 -15.59 11.68 0.82
C GLU A 404 -16.28 10.66 -0.09
N LEU A 405 -17.11 9.81 0.51
CA LEU A 405 -17.82 8.74 -0.20
C LEU A 405 -19.09 9.21 -0.90
N ASN A 406 -19.36 8.61 -2.05
CA ASN A 406 -20.61 8.77 -2.77
C ASN A 406 -21.71 7.85 -2.20
N ILE A 407 -22.39 8.29 -1.15
CA ILE A 407 -23.52 7.60 -0.53
C ILE A 407 -24.78 8.48 -0.56
N ASP A 408 -25.93 7.85 -0.32
CA ASP A 408 -27.22 8.56 -0.29
C ASP A 408 -27.23 9.72 0.71
N HIS A 409 -27.79 10.86 0.28
CA HIS A 409 -27.82 12.09 1.05
C HIS A 409 -28.60 11.94 2.38
N SER A 410 -29.68 11.13 2.40
CA SER A 410 -30.44 10.88 3.62
C SER A 410 -29.64 10.09 4.65
N LEU A 411 -28.87 9.10 4.20
CA LEU A 411 -27.98 8.31 5.06
C LEU A 411 -26.86 9.18 5.64
N ARG A 412 -26.27 10.04 4.81
CA ARG A 412 -25.24 10.99 5.24
C ARG A 412 -25.77 11.96 6.31
N ASN A 413 -26.95 12.52 6.10
CA ASN A 413 -27.57 13.43 7.07
C ASN A 413 -27.89 12.72 8.40
N SER A 414 -28.36 11.48 8.32
CA SER A 414 -28.58 10.64 9.51
C SER A 414 -27.28 10.44 10.30
N LEU A 415 -26.19 10.09 9.62
CA LEU A 415 -24.87 9.94 10.23
C LEU A 415 -24.36 11.24 10.86
N ALA A 416 -24.42 12.36 10.14
CA ALA A 416 -23.98 13.66 10.65
C ALA A 416 -24.77 14.10 11.90
N SER A 417 -26.09 13.88 11.91
CA SER A 417 -26.95 14.21 13.04
C SER A 417 -26.61 13.39 14.29
N ARG A 418 -26.40 12.07 14.13
CA ARG A 418 -26.07 11.18 15.25
C ARG A 418 -24.67 11.44 15.79
N MET A 419 -23.70 11.69 14.93
CA MET A 419 -22.34 12.05 15.35
C MET A 419 -22.34 13.36 16.14
N THR A 420 -23.21 14.32 15.84
CA THR A 420 -23.30 15.59 16.58
C THR A 420 -23.96 15.43 17.97
N ARG A 421 -24.93 14.52 18.10
CA ARG A 421 -25.66 14.27 19.36
C ARG A 421 -24.81 13.54 20.40
N ALA A 422 -23.87 12.69 19.95
CA ALA A 422 -23.07 11.83 20.82
C ALA A 422 -22.01 12.56 21.69
N VAL A 423 -21.90 13.89 21.61
CA VAL A 423 -20.92 14.71 22.35
C VAL A 423 -21.47 15.28 23.68
N GLY A 424 -22.78 15.14 23.95
CA GLY A 424 -23.45 15.95 24.98
C GLY A 424 -23.83 15.29 26.32
N ASP A 425 -24.01 13.97 26.39
CA ASP A 425 -24.60 13.32 27.57
C ASP A 425 -24.04 11.90 27.81
N GLU A 426 -23.39 11.68 28.97
CA GLU A 426 -22.68 10.44 29.31
C GLU A 426 -23.60 9.22 29.40
N ASP A 427 -24.82 9.39 29.91
CA ASP A 427 -25.82 8.32 30.03
C ASP A 427 -26.34 7.84 28.67
N SER A 428 -26.23 8.69 27.64
CA SER A 428 -26.69 8.43 26.28
C SER A 428 -25.60 7.92 25.32
N MET A 429 -24.33 7.88 25.76
CA MET A 429 -23.19 7.55 24.88
C MET A 429 -23.30 6.14 24.28
N LEU A 430 -23.72 5.15 25.08
CA LEU A 430 -23.86 3.78 24.60
C LEU A 430 -25.01 3.63 23.60
N SER A 431 -26.11 4.34 23.82
CA SER A 431 -27.24 4.38 22.88
C SER A 431 -26.82 5.02 21.56
N SER A 432 -26.09 6.14 21.63
CA SER A 432 -25.57 6.83 20.46
C SER A 432 -24.58 5.95 19.68
N LEU A 433 -23.69 5.23 20.37
CA LEU A 433 -22.74 4.31 19.74
C LEU A 433 -23.47 3.19 18.98
N ARG A 434 -24.52 2.59 19.57
CA ARG A 434 -25.34 1.56 18.91
C ARG A 434 -25.98 2.06 17.61
N GLU A 435 -26.56 3.24 17.65
CA GLU A 435 -27.18 3.86 16.46
C GLU A 435 -26.14 4.19 15.38
N VAL A 436 -24.94 4.66 15.76
CA VAL A 436 -23.85 4.92 14.82
C VAL A 436 -23.40 3.62 14.14
N VAL A 437 -23.28 2.52 14.89
CA VAL A 437 -22.92 1.21 14.35
C VAL A 437 -23.96 0.74 13.32
N GLU A 438 -25.25 0.86 13.61
CA GLU A 438 -26.33 0.50 12.68
C GLU A 438 -26.25 1.31 11.38
N LEU A 439 -26.04 2.62 11.48
CA LEU A 439 -25.88 3.49 10.30
C LEU A 439 -24.61 3.15 9.50
N PHE A 440 -23.52 2.78 10.18
CA PHE A 440 -22.29 2.31 9.55
C PHE A 440 -22.50 1.00 8.79
N GLU A 441 -23.25 0.04 9.32
CA GLU A 441 -23.60 -1.20 8.62
C GLU A 441 -24.47 -0.92 7.38
N ILE A 442 -25.39 0.03 7.45
CA ILE A 442 -26.17 0.48 6.28
C ILE A 442 -25.25 1.13 5.23
N ALA A 443 -24.33 2.01 5.66
CA ALA A 443 -23.38 2.66 4.76
C ALA A 443 -22.42 1.65 4.11
N GLN A 444 -21.93 0.68 4.88
CA GLN A 444 -21.10 -0.40 4.37
C GLN A 444 -21.82 -1.20 3.29
N ASN A 445 -23.08 -1.57 3.52
CA ASN A 445 -23.89 -2.27 2.52
C ASN A 445 -24.15 -1.43 1.27
N SER A 446 -24.34 -0.11 1.41
CA SER A 446 -24.46 0.80 0.28
C SER A 446 -23.17 0.84 -0.57
N VAL A 447 -22.01 0.99 0.07
CA VAL A 447 -20.71 1.02 -0.61
C VAL A 447 -20.36 -0.33 -1.23
N PHE A 448 -20.71 -1.44 -0.57
CA PHE A 448 -20.61 -2.79 -1.15
C PHE A 448 -21.40 -2.88 -2.45
N LYS A 449 -22.67 -2.45 -2.43
CA LYS A 449 -23.52 -2.45 -3.62
C LYS A 449 -22.92 -1.59 -4.72
N LEU A 450 -22.46 -0.38 -4.40
CA LEU A 450 -21.79 0.53 -5.34
C LEU A 450 -20.60 -0.14 -6.03
N MET A 451 -19.66 -0.71 -5.25
CA MET A 451 -18.49 -1.42 -5.79
C MET A 451 -18.91 -2.64 -6.63
N SER A 452 -19.91 -3.39 -6.18
CA SER A 452 -20.40 -4.58 -6.89
C SER A 452 -21.06 -4.23 -8.23
N SER A 453 -21.78 -3.13 -8.32
CA SER A 453 -22.49 -2.73 -9.53
C SER A 453 -21.61 -1.99 -10.53
N ASP A 454 -20.66 -1.18 -10.05
CA ASP A 454 -19.85 -0.31 -10.90
C ASP A 454 -18.41 -0.82 -11.08
N SER A 455 -17.70 -1.05 -9.98
CA SER A 455 -16.26 -1.33 -10.00
C SER A 455 -15.95 -2.77 -10.42
N VAL A 456 -16.68 -3.76 -9.90
CA VAL A 456 -16.41 -5.19 -10.16
C VAL A 456 -16.55 -5.57 -11.64
N PRO A 457 -17.60 -5.15 -12.37
CA PRO A 457 -17.72 -5.46 -13.79
C PRO A 457 -16.59 -4.88 -14.63
N LYS A 458 -16.07 -3.70 -14.25
CA LYS A 458 -14.94 -3.05 -14.92
C LYS A 458 -13.63 -3.77 -14.59
N PHE A 459 -13.41 -4.12 -13.33
CA PHE A 459 -12.23 -4.85 -12.88
C PHE A 459 -12.06 -6.20 -13.60
N VAL A 460 -13.12 -7.00 -13.67
CA VAL A 460 -13.09 -8.34 -14.28
C VAL A 460 -12.84 -8.28 -15.79
N LYS A 461 -13.19 -7.16 -16.44
CA LYS A 461 -13.00 -6.95 -17.89
C LYS A 461 -11.71 -6.21 -18.23
N ASP A 462 -11.00 -5.66 -17.25
CA ASP A 462 -9.79 -4.87 -17.49
C ASP A 462 -8.65 -5.79 -18.02
N PRO A 463 -8.08 -5.50 -19.20
CA PRO A 463 -7.04 -6.33 -19.81
C PRO A 463 -5.80 -6.52 -18.94
N ARG A 464 -5.50 -5.59 -18.02
CA ARG A 464 -4.34 -5.68 -17.12
C ARG A 464 -4.51 -6.78 -16.07
N TYR A 465 -5.75 -7.02 -15.64
CA TYR A 465 -6.07 -7.94 -14.56
C TYR A 465 -6.60 -9.29 -15.05
N ILE A 466 -7.20 -9.34 -16.25
CA ILE A 466 -7.86 -10.56 -16.76
C ILE A 466 -6.93 -11.79 -16.81
N ASN A 467 -5.67 -11.61 -17.18
CA ASN A 467 -4.71 -12.72 -17.24
C ASN A 467 -4.36 -13.23 -15.84
N VAL A 468 -4.20 -12.33 -14.87
CA VAL A 468 -3.90 -12.67 -13.48
C VAL A 468 -5.09 -13.37 -12.82
N LEU A 469 -6.31 -12.87 -13.07
CA LEU A 469 -7.56 -13.47 -12.57
C LEU A 469 -7.78 -14.89 -13.09
N ARG A 470 -7.45 -15.14 -14.37
CA ARG A 470 -7.52 -16.49 -14.97
C ARG A 470 -6.51 -17.45 -14.35
N GLU A 471 -5.30 -16.98 -14.07
CA GLU A 471 -4.23 -17.80 -13.47
C GLU A 471 -4.51 -18.15 -12.01
N HIS A 472 -5.22 -17.29 -11.30
CA HIS A 472 -5.66 -17.54 -9.92
C HIS A 472 -6.82 -18.52 -9.79
N ASN A 473 -7.22 -19.20 -10.87
CA ASN A 473 -8.34 -20.14 -10.92
C ASN A 473 -9.64 -19.56 -10.33
N VAL A 474 -9.82 -18.24 -10.41
CA VAL A 474 -11.05 -17.62 -9.91
C VAL A 474 -12.06 -17.70 -11.03
N ASP A 475 -12.99 -18.65 -10.90
CA ASP A 475 -14.13 -18.78 -11.81
C ASP A 475 -15.15 -17.66 -11.52
N LEU A 476 -14.73 -16.40 -11.72
CA LEU A 476 -15.59 -15.22 -11.65
C LEU A 476 -16.48 -15.13 -12.90
N GLY A 477 -16.90 -16.26 -13.49
CA GLY A 477 -17.66 -16.33 -14.73
C GLY A 477 -17.03 -15.52 -15.87
N LEU A 478 -15.71 -15.67 -16.06
CA LEU A 478 -14.95 -14.98 -17.10
C LEU A 478 -15.41 -15.45 -18.50
N PRO A 479 -15.61 -14.55 -19.48
CA PRO A 479 -15.97 -14.96 -20.83
C PRO A 479 -14.87 -15.82 -21.45
N ASN A 480 -15.23 -17.03 -21.89
CA ASN A 480 -14.39 -17.87 -22.74
C ASN A 480 -14.24 -17.19 -24.10
N GLY A 481 -13.03 -16.68 -24.40
CA GLY A 481 -12.80 -16.09 -25.71
C GLY A 481 -11.46 -15.40 -25.87
N ARG A 482 -10.54 -16.10 -26.55
CA ARG A 482 -9.36 -15.63 -27.29
C ARG A 482 -8.29 -14.84 -26.53
N SER A 483 -7.12 -15.46 -26.42
CA SER A 483 -5.84 -14.79 -26.14
C SER A 483 -5.59 -13.69 -27.16
N PHE A 484 -5.68 -12.43 -26.74
CA PHE A 484 -5.15 -11.30 -27.50
C PHE A 484 -3.70 -11.08 -27.09
N SER A 485 -2.79 -11.35 -28.02
CA SER A 485 -1.40 -10.92 -27.92
C SER A 485 -1.34 -9.39 -27.96
N PRO A 486 -0.46 -8.72 -27.20
CA PRO A 486 -0.17 -7.31 -27.42
C PRO A 486 0.53 -7.20 -28.78
N ALA A 487 -0.10 -6.52 -29.75
CA ALA A 487 0.59 -6.16 -30.97
C ALA A 487 1.65 -5.08 -30.64
N PRO A 488 2.84 -5.12 -31.26
CA PRO A 488 3.83 -4.06 -31.09
C PRO A 488 3.26 -2.74 -31.64
N VAL A 489 3.39 -1.69 -30.85
CA VAL A 489 3.07 -0.31 -31.25
C VAL A 489 4.03 0.07 -32.38
N VAL A 490 3.53 0.12 -33.61
CA VAL A 490 4.27 0.66 -34.77
C VAL A 490 4.15 2.19 -34.74
N PRO A 491 5.24 2.96 -34.90
CA PRO A 491 5.13 4.42 -34.96
C PRO A 491 4.40 4.85 -36.24
N GLU A 492 3.36 5.67 -36.09
CA GLU A 492 2.64 6.30 -37.22
C GLU A 492 3.62 7.09 -38.09
N ARG A 493 3.80 6.63 -39.34
CA ARG A 493 4.39 7.46 -40.40
C ARG A 493 3.31 8.40 -40.91
N SER A 494 3.61 9.70 -40.84
CA SER A 494 2.84 10.78 -41.45
C SER A 494 2.70 10.57 -42.97
N MET A 495 1.47 10.37 -43.42
CA MET A 495 1.12 10.34 -44.84
C MET A 495 0.81 11.75 -45.33
N SER A 496 1.78 12.39 -45.97
CA SER A 496 1.61 13.64 -46.71
C SER A 496 0.76 13.40 -47.96
N ARG A 497 -0.45 13.98 -48.02
CA ARG A 497 -1.27 14.05 -49.23
C ARG A 497 -0.67 15.07 -50.21
N SER A 498 -0.14 14.57 -51.33
CA SER A 498 0.09 15.37 -52.54
C SER A 498 -1.17 15.30 -53.40
N THR A 499 -1.87 16.43 -53.52
CA THR A 499 -3.00 16.60 -54.43
C THR A 499 -2.43 17.03 -55.78
N ARG A 500 -2.64 16.22 -56.82
CA ARG A 500 -2.36 16.59 -58.20
C ARG A 500 -3.59 16.23 -59.01
N GLN A 501 -4.28 17.23 -59.56
CA GLN A 501 -4.89 17.17 -60.88
C GLN A 501 -5.41 18.54 -61.33
N SER A 502 -5.11 18.80 -62.62
CA SER A 502 -5.58 19.86 -63.55
C SER A 502 -5.37 21.32 -63.16
#